data_AF-A0AAQ6A4R6-F1
#
_entry.id   AF-A0AAQ6A4R6-F1
#
_cell.length_a   1.000
_cell.length_b   1.000
_cell.length_c   1.000
_cell.angle_alpha   90.00
_cell.angle_beta   90.00
_cell.angle_gamma   90.00
#
_symmetry.space_group_name_H-M   'P 1'
#
loop_
_entity.id
_entity.type
_entity.pdbx_description
1 polymer ?
#
loop_
_entity_poly.entity_id
_entity_poly.type
_entity_poly.pdbx_seq_one_letter_code
_entity_poly.pdbx_strand_id
1 'polypeptide(L)'
;MTALSLLLLAVSAASALAESTVYFREQFEDGGAWKSRWVESKHKSDYGKFVLTAGKFYGDAEKDKGPDICGPGTKKVHVIFNYKGKNHLINKDVRCKDDEYTHLYTLIVNPDNTYEVKIDNKKVESGNLEDDWDFLPPKKIKDPEAKKPEDWDDREKIPDPDDKKPEDWDKPENIPDPDAKKPDDWDDEMDGEWEPPMVTNPDYKGEWKPREISNPAYKGKWIHPEIDNPEYTADSEIYKYDSIGVIGLDLWQVKSGTIFDNFLITNDPNVAEEVGNDTWGKTKVCTFTRFQTSC
;
A
#
# COMPACT_ATOMS: atom_id res chain seq x y z
N MET A 1 6.15 -59.42 -53.48
CA MET A 1 6.82 -58.15 -53.15
C MET A 1 6.16 -57.64 -51.87
N THR A 2 6.88 -57.67 -50.76
CA THR A 2 6.34 -57.46 -49.40
C THR A 2 6.32 -55.98 -49.01
N ALA A 3 5.36 -55.60 -48.17
CA ALA A 3 5.11 -54.22 -47.77
C ALA A 3 6.11 -53.70 -46.72
N LEU A 4 6.57 -52.47 -46.94
CA LEU A 4 7.20 -51.51 -46.03
C LEU A 4 6.62 -50.13 -46.41
N SER A 5 6.40 -49.14 -45.55
CA SER A 5 6.39 -49.05 -44.08
C SER A 5 5.55 -47.83 -43.72
N LEU A 6 4.78 -47.88 -42.63
CA LEU A 6 4.27 -46.66 -41.98
C LEU A 6 4.55 -46.76 -40.47
N LEU A 7 5.60 -46.07 -40.02
CA LEU A 7 5.97 -46.02 -38.61
C LEU A 7 5.29 -44.80 -37.97
N LEU A 8 4.16 -44.99 -37.30
CA LEU A 8 3.61 -43.95 -36.42
C LEU A 8 4.38 -43.98 -35.09
N LEU A 9 5.28 -43.02 -34.91
CA LEU A 9 5.87 -42.72 -33.60
C LEU A 9 4.83 -41.98 -32.74
N ALA A 10 4.10 -42.74 -31.92
CA ALA A 10 3.29 -42.18 -30.86
C ALA A 10 4.20 -41.68 -29.73
N VAL A 11 4.56 -40.40 -29.76
CA VAL A 11 5.24 -39.73 -28.63
C VAL A 11 4.20 -39.45 -27.56
N SER A 12 4.02 -40.41 -26.64
CA SER A 12 3.25 -40.21 -25.42
C SER A 12 4.02 -39.28 -24.48
N ALA A 13 3.75 -37.98 -24.58
CA ALA A 13 4.20 -37.01 -23.58
C ALA A 13 3.45 -37.29 -22.26
N ALA A 14 4.09 -38.03 -21.35
CA ALA A 14 3.62 -38.17 -19.99
C ALA A 14 3.86 -36.84 -19.25
N SER A 15 2.90 -35.92 -19.37
CA SER A 15 2.82 -34.76 -18.50
C SER A 15 2.64 -35.25 -17.06
N ALA A 16 3.67 -35.09 -16.24
CA ALA A 16 3.55 -35.25 -14.79
C ALA A 16 2.58 -34.19 -14.27
N LEU A 17 1.31 -34.57 -14.12
CA LEU A 17 0.34 -33.80 -13.38
C LEU A 17 0.75 -33.85 -11.91
N ALA A 18 1.05 -32.69 -11.33
CA ALA A 18 1.21 -32.58 -9.90
C ALA A 18 -0.12 -32.98 -9.24
N GLU A 19 -0.12 -33.98 -8.37
CA GLU A 19 -1.34 -34.44 -7.72
C GLU A 19 -1.85 -33.35 -6.76
N SER A 20 -3.08 -32.90 -6.99
CA SER A 20 -3.72 -31.91 -6.14
C SER A 20 -4.04 -32.53 -4.78
N THR A 21 -3.44 -31.95 -3.74
CA THR A 21 -3.43 -32.47 -2.38
C THR A 21 -4.09 -31.47 -1.46
N VAL A 22 -5.23 -31.85 -0.89
CA VAL A 22 -5.91 -31.08 0.15
C VAL A 22 -5.30 -31.44 1.51
N TYR A 23 -4.54 -30.51 2.09
CA TYR A 23 -3.89 -30.66 3.39
C TYR A 23 -4.87 -30.45 4.56
N PHE A 24 -5.81 -29.52 4.39
CA PHE A 24 -6.85 -29.23 5.39
C PHE A 24 -8.12 -28.75 4.70
N ARG A 25 -9.27 -29.18 5.22
CA ARG A 25 -10.60 -28.71 4.79
C ARG A 25 -11.55 -28.73 5.98
N GLU A 26 -12.24 -27.63 6.22
CA GLU A 26 -13.29 -27.51 7.24
C GLU A 26 -14.48 -26.73 6.68
N GLN A 27 -15.67 -27.29 6.85
CA GLN A 27 -16.95 -26.71 6.38
C GLN A 27 -18.05 -26.79 7.43
N PHE A 28 -17.78 -27.35 8.62
CA PHE A 28 -18.71 -27.45 9.75
C PHE A 28 -20.07 -28.14 9.49
N GLU A 29 -20.24 -28.81 8.34
CA GLU A 29 -21.47 -29.51 7.92
C GLU A 29 -21.85 -30.69 8.86
N ASP A 30 -20.93 -31.14 9.73
CA ASP A 30 -21.13 -32.25 10.67
C ASP A 30 -21.59 -31.83 12.10
N GLY A 31 -22.13 -30.62 12.22
CA GLY A 31 -22.93 -30.17 13.36
C GLY A 31 -22.15 -30.08 14.68
N GLY A 32 -22.21 -31.13 15.51
CA GLY A 32 -21.52 -31.15 16.80
C GLY A 32 -20.02 -31.53 16.70
N ALA A 33 -19.62 -32.19 15.62
CA ALA A 33 -18.36 -32.91 15.56
C ALA A 33 -17.11 -32.03 15.36
N TRP A 34 -17.24 -30.78 14.87
CA TRP A 34 -16.12 -29.83 14.79
C TRP A 34 -15.39 -29.62 16.13
N LYS A 35 -16.09 -29.77 17.27
CA LYS A 35 -15.49 -29.68 18.62
C LYS A 35 -14.45 -30.78 18.93
N SER A 36 -14.36 -31.81 18.09
CA SER A 36 -13.29 -32.82 18.14
C SER A 36 -12.04 -32.42 17.34
N ARG A 37 -12.18 -31.49 16.38
CA ARG A 37 -11.10 -30.97 15.52
C ARG A 37 -10.50 -29.66 16.04
N TRP A 38 -11.33 -28.81 16.63
CA TRP A 38 -10.94 -27.50 17.14
C TRP A 38 -10.70 -27.54 18.66
N VAL A 39 -9.58 -26.96 19.10
CA VAL A 39 -9.17 -26.94 20.52
C VAL A 39 -9.18 -25.51 21.03
N GLU A 40 -9.97 -25.23 22.07
CA GLU A 40 -9.99 -23.93 22.74
C GLU A 40 -8.69 -23.69 23.55
N SER A 41 -8.09 -22.51 23.40
CA SER A 41 -6.92 -22.10 24.17
C SER A 41 -7.24 -21.97 25.65
N LYS A 42 -6.31 -22.40 26.51
CA LYS A 42 -6.40 -22.30 27.98
C LYS A 42 -5.47 -21.23 28.56
N HIS A 43 -4.84 -20.41 27.72
CA HIS A 43 -3.89 -19.38 28.16
C HIS A 43 -4.55 -18.26 29.00
N LYS A 44 -5.83 -17.97 28.74
CA LYS A 44 -6.68 -17.09 29.55
C LYS A 44 -8.01 -17.77 29.87
N SER A 45 -8.67 -17.32 30.93
CA SER A 45 -9.96 -17.85 31.39
C SER A 45 -11.18 -17.11 30.82
N ASP A 46 -10.97 -15.96 30.18
CA ASP A 46 -11.99 -15.01 29.71
C ASP A 46 -12.11 -14.93 28.17
N TYR A 47 -11.57 -15.93 27.46
CA TYR A 47 -11.71 -16.02 26.00
C TYR A 47 -13.17 -16.06 25.54
N GLY A 48 -13.42 -15.45 24.38
CA GLY A 48 -14.70 -15.54 23.69
C GLY A 48 -15.05 -16.97 23.28
N LYS A 49 -16.35 -17.30 23.24
CA LYS A 49 -16.83 -18.63 22.87
C LYS A 49 -17.27 -18.66 21.41
N PHE A 50 -16.64 -19.50 20.60
CA PHE A 50 -17.12 -19.80 19.26
C PHE A 50 -18.40 -20.64 19.32
N VAL A 51 -19.37 -20.28 18.48
CA VAL A 51 -20.67 -20.96 18.39
C VAL A 51 -20.95 -21.24 16.92
N LEU A 52 -21.34 -22.47 16.60
CA LEU A 52 -21.81 -22.84 15.27
C LEU A 52 -23.17 -22.17 15.02
N THR A 53 -23.22 -21.23 14.08
CA THR A 53 -24.41 -20.51 13.64
C THR A 53 -24.20 -19.97 12.22
N ALA A 54 -25.28 -19.81 11.46
CA ALA A 54 -25.28 -19.14 10.15
C ALA A 54 -25.67 -17.64 10.25
N GLY A 55 -25.80 -17.10 11.47
CA GLY A 55 -26.19 -15.71 11.66
C GLY A 55 -27.67 -15.42 11.34
N LYS A 56 -27.98 -14.16 10.99
CA LYS A 56 -29.36 -13.70 10.70
C LYS A 56 -29.72 -13.69 9.22
N PHE A 57 -28.72 -13.61 8.35
CA PHE A 57 -28.85 -13.58 6.90
C PHE A 57 -27.81 -14.51 6.31
N TYR A 58 -28.26 -15.56 5.63
CA TYR A 58 -27.43 -16.60 5.03
C TYR A 58 -28.05 -17.05 3.69
N GLY A 59 -27.21 -17.51 2.79
CA GLY A 59 -27.60 -18.20 1.56
C GLY A 59 -27.97 -19.66 1.86
N ASP A 60 -27.18 -20.33 2.69
CA ASP A 60 -27.41 -21.68 3.21
C ASP A 60 -27.23 -21.71 4.75
N ALA A 61 -28.15 -22.36 5.46
CA ALA A 61 -28.16 -22.41 6.92
C ALA A 61 -27.01 -23.22 7.53
N GLU A 62 -26.25 -23.96 6.71
CA GLU A 62 -25.17 -24.84 7.17
C GLU A 62 -23.75 -24.32 6.82
N LYS A 63 -23.59 -23.28 5.98
CA LYS A 63 -22.32 -23.07 5.22
C LYS A 63 -21.69 -21.68 5.24
N ASP A 64 -22.35 -20.68 5.83
CA ASP A 64 -22.04 -19.26 5.60
C ASP A 64 -21.53 -18.52 6.83
N LYS A 65 -20.26 -18.11 6.81
CA LYS A 65 -19.60 -17.42 7.93
C LYS A 65 -18.38 -16.58 7.49
N GLY A 66 -18.27 -15.32 7.92
CA GLY A 66 -17.24 -14.36 7.42
C GLY A 66 -16.61 -13.41 8.47
N PRO A 67 -15.59 -12.59 8.10
CA PRO A 67 -14.50 -12.06 8.96
C PRO A 67 -14.76 -10.77 9.79
N ASP A 68 -13.70 -10.25 10.43
CA ASP A 68 -13.64 -9.16 11.44
C ASP A 68 -13.32 -7.77 10.86
N ILE A 69 -13.80 -6.70 11.50
CA ILE A 69 -13.55 -5.29 11.12
C ILE A 69 -13.36 -4.43 12.38
N CYS A 70 -12.16 -3.87 12.55
CA CYS A 70 -11.88 -2.89 13.59
C CYS A 70 -11.85 -1.45 13.01
N GLY A 71 -12.92 -0.68 13.21
CA GLY A 71 -12.94 0.78 13.01
C GLY A 71 -12.83 1.29 11.56
N PRO A 72 -12.98 2.62 11.34
CA PRO A 72 -12.95 3.22 10.01
C PRO A 72 -11.55 3.37 9.39
N GLY A 73 -10.47 3.28 10.19
CA GLY A 73 -9.09 3.54 9.75
C GLY A 73 -8.21 2.30 9.51
N THR A 74 -8.70 1.08 9.79
CA THR A 74 -7.90 -0.16 9.79
C THR A 74 -8.59 -1.26 8.99
N LYS A 75 -8.99 -0.94 7.75
CA LYS A 75 -9.69 -1.82 6.80
C LYS A 75 -8.73 -2.46 5.79
N LYS A 76 -7.77 -3.26 6.28
CA LYS A 76 -6.74 -3.90 5.47
C LYS A 76 -6.64 -5.40 5.70
N VAL A 77 -6.31 -6.14 4.64
CA VAL A 77 -6.00 -7.57 4.69
C VAL A 77 -4.56 -7.71 5.19
N HIS A 78 -4.40 -8.39 6.32
CA HIS A 78 -3.08 -8.66 6.87
C HIS A 78 -2.50 -9.93 6.23
N VAL A 79 -1.41 -9.77 5.48
CA VAL A 79 -0.54 -10.87 5.06
C VAL A 79 0.80 -10.69 5.75
N ILE A 80 1.12 -11.62 6.65
CA ILE A 80 2.28 -11.53 7.55
C ILE A 80 3.01 -12.87 7.49
N PHE A 81 4.30 -12.82 7.15
CA PHE A 81 5.16 -13.99 7.13
C PHE A 81 6.15 -13.92 8.29
N ASN A 82 6.39 -15.05 8.96
CA ASN A 82 7.54 -15.17 9.86
C ASN A 82 8.76 -15.53 9.03
N TYR A 83 9.85 -14.78 9.19
CA TYR A 83 11.13 -15.02 8.55
C TYR A 83 12.25 -14.69 9.54
N LYS A 84 13.22 -15.59 9.70
CA LYS A 84 14.35 -15.47 10.66
C LYS A 84 13.92 -15.05 12.08
N GLY A 85 12.75 -15.51 12.54
CA GLY A 85 12.21 -15.24 13.88
C GLY A 85 11.49 -13.90 14.04
N LYS A 86 11.40 -13.07 12.99
CA LYS A 86 10.65 -11.81 12.97
C LYS A 86 9.38 -11.96 12.13
N ASN A 87 8.31 -11.28 12.54
CA ASN A 87 7.09 -11.16 11.74
C ASN A 87 7.19 -9.95 10.81
N HIS A 88 7.13 -10.16 9.50
CA HIS A 88 7.17 -9.11 8.49
C HIS A 88 5.77 -8.89 7.93
N LEU A 89 5.29 -7.65 7.99
CA LEU A 89 4.00 -7.25 7.41
C LEU A 89 4.20 -6.90 5.93
N ILE A 90 3.17 -7.14 5.12
CA ILE A 90 3.13 -6.68 3.73
C ILE A 90 3.22 -5.15 3.66
N ASN A 91 4.07 -4.63 2.77
CA ASN A 91 4.27 -3.19 2.57
C ASN A 91 3.12 -2.54 1.79
N LYS A 92 2.39 -3.32 0.98
CA LYS A 92 1.22 -2.88 0.20
C LYS A 92 -0.06 -2.86 1.03
N ASP A 93 -0.90 -1.84 0.82
CA ASP A 93 -2.21 -1.71 1.48
C ASP A 93 -3.31 -2.40 0.69
N VAL A 94 -3.58 -3.67 1.03
CA VAL A 94 -4.67 -4.46 0.43
C VAL A 94 -5.97 -4.17 1.18
N ARG A 95 -6.84 -3.33 0.61
CA ARG A 95 -8.12 -2.95 1.24
C ARG A 95 -9.04 -4.16 1.45
N CYS A 96 -9.50 -4.38 2.69
CA CYS A 96 -10.49 -5.41 3.00
C CYS A 96 -11.90 -4.99 2.57
N LYS A 97 -12.81 -5.96 2.50
CA LYS A 97 -14.25 -5.71 2.35
C LYS A 97 -14.86 -5.30 3.69
N ASP A 98 -15.89 -4.46 3.62
CA ASP A 98 -16.49 -3.80 4.78
C ASP A 98 -18.03 -3.75 4.76
N ASP A 99 -18.65 -4.59 3.94
CA ASP A 99 -20.10 -4.81 3.90
C ASP A 99 -20.54 -6.02 4.75
N GLU A 100 -21.84 -6.35 4.75
CA GLU A 100 -22.42 -7.43 5.58
C GLU A 100 -22.46 -8.80 4.89
N TYR A 101 -21.93 -8.93 3.67
CA TYR A 101 -21.96 -10.18 2.90
C TYR A 101 -20.75 -11.09 3.19
N THR A 102 -20.88 -12.37 2.84
CA THR A 102 -19.75 -13.30 2.87
C THR A 102 -18.77 -12.97 1.75
N HIS A 103 -17.48 -12.93 2.08
CA HIS A 103 -16.38 -12.73 1.15
C HIS A 103 -15.37 -13.87 1.23
N LEU A 104 -14.87 -14.28 0.07
CA LEU A 104 -13.82 -15.29 -0.03
C LEU A 104 -12.46 -14.59 -0.04
N TYR A 105 -11.53 -15.07 0.78
CA TYR A 105 -10.14 -14.61 0.78
C TYR A 105 -9.22 -15.80 0.45
N THR A 106 -8.33 -15.63 -0.52
CA THR A 106 -7.37 -16.66 -0.94
C THR A 106 -5.99 -16.06 -0.99
N LEU A 107 -5.03 -16.70 -0.31
CA LEU A 107 -3.60 -16.42 -0.43
C LEU A 107 -2.95 -17.58 -1.17
N ILE A 108 -2.23 -17.28 -2.24
CA ILE A 108 -1.43 -18.22 -3.01
C ILE A 108 0.04 -17.79 -2.82
N VAL A 109 0.91 -18.73 -2.49
CA VAL A 109 2.36 -18.51 -2.38
C VAL A 109 3.04 -19.60 -3.19
N ASN A 110 3.90 -19.19 -4.12
CA ASN A 110 4.52 -20.07 -5.09
C ASN A 110 6.00 -20.36 -4.75
N PRO A 111 6.57 -21.49 -5.21
CA PRO A 111 7.98 -21.82 -4.99
C PRO A 111 9.02 -20.91 -5.67
N ASP A 112 8.58 -19.94 -6.47
CA ASP A 112 9.41 -18.95 -7.16
C ASP A 112 9.50 -17.61 -6.41
N ASN A 113 9.17 -17.62 -5.11
CA ASN A 113 9.00 -16.42 -4.27
C ASN A 113 7.90 -15.45 -4.77
N THR A 114 6.98 -15.84 -5.65
CA THR A 114 5.81 -15.02 -5.98
C THR A 114 4.64 -15.29 -5.04
N TYR A 115 3.75 -14.30 -4.89
CA TYR A 115 2.49 -14.45 -4.17
C TYR A 115 1.33 -13.80 -4.94
N GLU A 116 0.12 -14.28 -4.67
CA GLU A 116 -1.12 -13.68 -5.15
C GLU A 116 -2.17 -13.66 -4.04
N VAL A 117 -2.88 -12.54 -3.91
CA VAL A 117 -4.06 -12.41 -3.05
C VAL A 117 -5.29 -12.26 -3.95
N LYS A 118 -6.25 -13.17 -3.79
CA LYS A 118 -7.59 -13.05 -4.38
C LYS A 118 -8.59 -12.68 -3.28
N ILE A 119 -9.53 -11.81 -3.63
CA ILE A 119 -10.76 -11.58 -2.86
C ILE A 119 -11.94 -11.85 -3.79
N ASP A 120 -12.94 -12.61 -3.35
CA ASP A 120 -14.13 -12.95 -4.14
C ASP A 120 -13.77 -13.66 -5.47
N ASN A 121 -12.77 -14.56 -5.44
CA ASN A 121 -12.11 -15.20 -6.59
C ASN A 121 -11.52 -14.23 -7.64
N LYS A 122 -11.39 -12.93 -7.32
CA LYS A 122 -10.71 -11.94 -8.17
C LYS A 122 -9.35 -11.61 -7.59
N LYS A 123 -8.31 -11.67 -8.42
CA LYS A 123 -6.99 -11.15 -8.07
C LYS A 123 -7.08 -9.68 -7.69
N VAL A 124 -6.66 -9.35 -6.46
CA VAL A 124 -6.57 -7.97 -5.97
C VAL A 124 -5.13 -7.49 -5.86
N GLU A 125 -4.19 -8.41 -5.59
CA GLU A 125 -2.77 -8.09 -5.42
C GLU A 125 -1.90 -9.27 -5.87
N SER A 126 -0.72 -8.98 -6.43
CA SER A 126 0.28 -9.99 -6.78
C SER A 126 1.67 -9.37 -6.93
N GLY A 127 2.71 -10.09 -6.53
CA GLY A 127 4.09 -9.62 -6.61
C GLY A 127 5.10 -10.64 -6.12
N ASN A 128 6.28 -10.15 -5.72
CA ASN A 128 7.36 -10.97 -5.18
C ASN A 128 7.46 -10.78 -3.67
N LEU A 129 7.71 -11.87 -2.95
CA LEU A 129 7.99 -11.85 -1.50
C LEU A 129 9.17 -10.91 -1.16
N GLU A 130 10.24 -10.91 -1.95
CA GLU A 130 11.41 -10.04 -1.73
C GLU A 130 11.15 -8.54 -1.87
N ASP A 131 10.19 -8.14 -2.70
CA ASP A 131 9.98 -6.73 -3.04
C ASP A 131 8.83 -6.11 -2.21
N ASP A 132 7.84 -6.92 -1.82
CA ASP A 132 6.63 -6.47 -1.09
C ASP A 132 6.70 -6.67 0.44
N TRP A 133 7.82 -7.22 0.97
CA TRP A 133 8.14 -7.32 2.40
C TRP A 133 9.62 -7.02 2.68
N ASP A 134 9.89 -6.41 3.83
CA ASP A 134 11.25 -6.10 4.28
C ASP A 134 12.01 -7.32 4.85
N PHE A 135 12.07 -8.44 4.13
CA PHE A 135 12.76 -9.67 4.58
C PHE A 135 14.30 -9.53 4.58
N LEU A 136 14.83 -8.89 3.55
CA LEU A 136 16.25 -8.74 3.26
C LEU A 136 16.65 -7.26 3.35
N PRO A 137 17.93 -6.94 3.61
CA PRO A 137 18.41 -5.56 3.52
C PRO A 137 18.28 -5.05 2.07
N PRO A 138 18.20 -3.72 1.85
CA PRO A 138 17.95 -3.17 0.53
C PRO A 138 19.05 -3.58 -0.46
N LYS A 139 18.65 -3.93 -1.70
CA LYS A 139 19.54 -4.37 -2.78
C LYS A 139 20.64 -3.34 -3.11
N LYS A 140 20.32 -2.05 -2.92
CA LYS A 140 21.25 -0.92 -3.09
C LYS A 140 21.30 -0.03 -1.85
N ILE A 141 22.47 0.53 -1.59
CA ILE A 141 22.72 1.55 -0.57
C ILE A 141 23.37 2.77 -1.19
N LYS A 142 23.24 3.92 -0.53
CA LYS A 142 24.01 5.12 -0.87
C LYS A 142 25.48 4.88 -0.55
N ASP A 143 26.37 5.15 -1.50
CA ASP A 143 27.82 4.98 -1.36
C ASP A 143 28.40 5.81 -0.19
N PRO A 144 28.82 5.19 0.93
CA PRO A 144 29.28 5.94 2.10
C PRO A 144 30.53 6.80 1.84
N GLU A 145 31.30 6.49 0.79
CA GLU A 145 32.48 7.26 0.39
C GLU A 145 32.15 8.43 -0.55
N ALA A 146 30.99 8.40 -1.23
CA ALA A 146 30.62 9.42 -2.19
C ALA A 146 30.15 10.72 -1.52
N LYS A 147 31.00 11.75 -1.60
CA LYS A 147 30.67 13.11 -1.17
C LYS A 147 30.31 13.97 -2.38
N LYS A 148 29.37 14.90 -2.19
CA LYS A 148 29.08 15.92 -3.22
C LYS A 148 30.38 16.70 -3.50
N PRO A 149 30.81 16.84 -4.77
CA PRO A 149 31.98 17.65 -5.11
C PRO A 149 31.78 19.11 -4.71
N GLU A 150 32.83 19.75 -4.20
CA GLU A 150 32.81 21.19 -3.88
C GLU A 150 32.63 22.07 -5.13
N ASP A 151 32.99 21.54 -6.31
CA ASP A 151 32.80 22.20 -7.62
C ASP A 151 31.36 22.13 -8.16
N TRP A 152 30.46 21.42 -7.46
CA TRP A 152 29.14 21.10 -7.97
C TRP A 152 28.11 22.15 -7.55
N ASP A 153 27.84 23.09 -8.46
CA ASP A 153 26.82 24.10 -8.26
C ASP A 153 25.41 23.52 -8.55
N ASP A 154 24.56 23.46 -7.52
CA ASP A 154 23.15 23.05 -7.65
C ASP A 154 22.23 24.23 -8.05
N ARG A 155 22.76 25.45 -8.20
CA ARG A 155 21.96 26.63 -8.53
C ARG A 155 21.69 26.66 -10.03
N GLU A 156 20.45 26.36 -10.42
CA GLU A 156 19.96 26.47 -11.82
C GLU A 156 20.12 27.87 -12.39
N LYS A 157 20.02 28.88 -11.51
CA LYS A 157 20.19 30.28 -11.85
C LYS A 157 21.12 30.96 -10.87
N ILE A 158 21.90 31.90 -11.38
CA ILE A 158 22.76 32.80 -10.62
C ILE A 158 22.37 34.25 -10.92
N PRO A 159 22.60 35.20 -10.00
CA PRO A 159 22.51 36.61 -10.33
C PRO A 159 23.48 36.93 -11.47
N ASP A 160 23.00 37.69 -12.45
CA ASP A 160 23.78 38.18 -13.57
C ASP A 160 24.93 39.06 -13.07
N PRO A 161 26.20 38.69 -13.27
CA PRO A 161 27.34 39.47 -12.81
C PRO A 161 27.55 40.77 -13.60
N ASP A 162 26.96 40.88 -14.79
CA ASP A 162 27.05 42.07 -15.65
C ASP A 162 25.82 42.99 -15.51
N ASP A 163 24.72 42.54 -14.89
CA ASP A 163 23.57 43.39 -14.56
C ASP A 163 23.92 44.35 -13.42
N LYS A 164 23.93 45.64 -13.72
CA LYS A 164 24.29 46.70 -12.78
C LYS A 164 23.03 47.46 -12.37
N LYS A 165 22.93 47.75 -11.06
CA LYS A 165 21.90 48.60 -10.49
C LYS A 165 21.82 49.92 -11.27
N PRO A 166 20.67 50.25 -11.90
CA PRO A 166 20.50 51.53 -12.56
C PRO A 166 20.61 52.68 -11.56
N GLU A 167 21.27 53.78 -11.94
CA GLU A 167 21.45 54.95 -11.06
C GLU A 167 20.10 55.58 -10.64
N ASP A 168 19.05 55.45 -11.47
CA ASP A 168 17.67 55.91 -11.21
C ASP A 168 16.82 54.90 -10.40
N TRP A 169 17.44 53.91 -9.74
CA TRP A 169 16.71 52.91 -8.94
C TRP A 169 16.56 53.30 -7.46
N ASP A 170 17.56 53.96 -6.87
CA ASP A 170 17.54 54.39 -5.46
C ASP A 170 16.75 55.69 -5.27
N LYS A 171 15.45 55.61 -5.55
CA LYS A 171 14.49 56.67 -5.23
C LYS A 171 13.96 56.49 -3.81
N PRO A 172 13.71 57.58 -3.05
CA PRO A 172 13.15 57.47 -1.71
C PRO A 172 11.74 56.88 -1.77
N GLU A 173 11.41 56.01 -0.81
CA GLU A 173 10.12 55.32 -0.72
C GLU A 173 8.94 56.31 -0.56
N ASN A 174 9.19 57.44 0.11
CA ASN A 174 8.23 58.51 0.27
C ASN A 174 8.81 59.83 -0.24
N ILE A 175 8.00 60.60 -0.95
CA ILE A 175 8.27 61.97 -1.40
C ILE A 175 7.20 62.91 -0.84
N PRO A 176 7.49 64.20 -0.63
CA PRO A 176 6.46 65.15 -0.23
C PRO A 176 5.43 65.29 -1.35
N ASP A 177 4.14 65.33 -0.99
CA ASP A 177 3.03 65.37 -1.94
C ASP A 177 3.08 66.65 -2.82
N PRO A 178 3.27 66.51 -4.14
CA PRO A 178 3.37 67.66 -5.05
C PRO A 178 2.03 68.37 -5.28
N ASP A 179 0.90 67.72 -5.00
CA ASP A 179 -0.44 68.30 -5.13
C ASP A 179 -0.98 68.85 -3.81
N ALA A 180 -0.33 68.55 -2.68
CA ALA A 180 -0.67 69.13 -1.39
C ALA A 180 -0.42 70.64 -1.37
N LYS A 181 -1.43 71.39 -0.93
CA LYS A 181 -1.34 72.84 -0.71
C LYS A 181 -1.49 73.12 0.76
N LYS A 182 -0.72 74.09 1.25
CA LYS A 182 -0.88 74.66 2.57
C LYS A 182 -2.34 75.11 2.76
N PRO A 183 -3.04 74.68 3.83
CA PRO A 183 -4.40 75.15 4.11
C PRO A 183 -4.45 76.66 4.32
N ASP A 184 -5.53 77.30 3.86
CA ASP A 184 -5.72 78.76 4.00
C ASP A 184 -5.85 79.24 5.47
N ASP A 185 -6.08 78.31 6.40
CA ASP A 185 -6.29 78.54 7.85
C ASP A 185 -5.06 78.13 8.70
N TRP A 186 -3.87 77.99 8.08
CA TRP A 186 -2.62 77.61 8.77
C TRP A 186 -1.78 78.82 9.17
N ASP A 187 -1.46 78.94 10.46
CA ASP A 187 -0.67 80.03 11.04
C ASP A 187 0.77 79.57 11.34
N ASP A 188 1.75 80.05 10.57
CA ASP A 188 3.17 79.65 10.77
C ASP A 188 3.75 80.12 12.11
N GLU A 189 3.16 81.15 12.76
CA GLU A 189 3.66 81.68 14.05
C GLU A 189 3.13 80.85 15.24
N MET A 190 2.03 80.13 15.07
CA MET A 190 1.38 79.30 16.11
C MET A 190 1.57 77.78 15.88
N ASP A 191 1.50 77.32 14.62
CA ASP A 191 1.57 75.91 14.23
C ASP A 191 2.94 75.49 13.65
N GLY A 192 3.79 76.46 13.28
CA GLY A 192 5.13 76.26 12.71
C GLY A 192 5.17 76.20 11.18
N GLU A 193 6.37 76.05 10.60
CA GLU A 193 6.52 75.94 9.14
C GLU A 193 5.77 74.72 8.60
N TRP A 194 4.83 74.94 7.67
CA TRP A 194 4.04 73.87 7.06
C TRP A 194 4.89 72.95 6.18
N GLU A 195 4.97 71.67 6.55
CA GLU A 195 5.54 70.61 5.72
C GLU A 195 4.42 69.81 5.00
N PRO A 196 4.50 69.62 3.66
CA PRO A 196 3.55 68.78 2.94
C PRO A 196 3.60 67.30 3.39
N PRO A 197 2.46 66.59 3.39
CA PRO A 197 2.42 65.18 3.77
C PRO A 197 3.28 64.34 2.84
N MET A 198 3.96 63.35 3.41
CA MET A 198 4.76 62.37 2.65
C MET A 198 3.85 61.32 2.01
N VAL A 199 3.93 61.15 0.70
CA VAL A 199 3.22 60.14 -0.08
C VAL A 199 4.19 59.12 -0.67
N THR A 200 3.73 57.87 -0.84
CA THR A 200 4.53 56.82 -1.46
C THR A 200 4.90 57.20 -2.88
N ASN A 201 6.20 57.19 -3.16
CA ASN A 201 6.75 57.60 -4.44
C ASN A 201 6.36 56.59 -5.55
N PRO A 202 5.64 57.00 -6.60
CA PRO A 202 5.23 56.09 -7.68
C PRO A 202 6.42 55.46 -8.43
N ASP A 203 7.59 56.09 -8.41
CA ASP A 203 8.82 55.59 -9.03
C ASP A 203 9.66 54.68 -8.10
N TYR A 204 9.26 54.46 -6.84
CA TYR A 204 9.98 53.57 -5.94
C TYR A 204 9.81 52.10 -6.36
N LYS A 205 10.91 51.48 -6.80
CA LYS A 205 10.93 50.12 -7.35
C LYS A 205 11.37 49.05 -6.32
N GLY A 206 11.47 49.42 -5.04
CA GLY A 206 11.92 48.55 -3.96
C GLY A 206 13.42 48.22 -4.01
N GLU A 207 13.87 47.28 -3.16
CA GLU A 207 15.26 46.81 -3.17
C GLU A 207 15.64 46.18 -4.52
N TRP A 208 16.64 46.75 -5.19
CA TRP A 208 17.16 46.19 -6.45
C TRP A 208 17.76 44.79 -6.23
N LYS A 209 17.40 43.86 -7.12
CA LYS A 209 18.01 42.54 -7.21
C LYS A 209 18.50 42.33 -8.66
N PRO A 210 19.71 41.79 -8.87
CA PRO A 210 20.17 41.45 -10.22
C PRO A 210 19.22 40.47 -10.90
N ARG A 211 19.13 40.54 -12.23
CA ARG A 211 18.44 39.54 -13.04
C ARG A 211 19.03 38.15 -12.80
N GLU A 212 18.19 37.13 -12.86
CA GLU A 212 18.63 35.73 -12.78
C GLU A 212 18.97 35.20 -14.17
N ILE A 213 20.22 34.81 -14.41
CA ILE A 213 20.65 34.08 -15.61
C ILE A 213 20.81 32.60 -15.33
N SER A 214 20.56 31.75 -16.34
CA SER A 214 20.84 30.32 -16.26
C SER A 214 22.33 30.08 -16.02
N ASN A 215 22.66 29.31 -14.98
CA ASN A 215 24.03 29.08 -14.57
C ASN A 215 24.76 28.13 -15.55
N PRO A 216 25.82 28.58 -16.26
CA PRO A 216 26.56 27.72 -17.19
C PRO A 216 27.30 26.57 -16.50
N ALA A 217 27.53 26.66 -15.19
CA ALA A 217 28.17 25.63 -14.37
C ALA A 217 27.19 24.66 -13.70
N TYR A 218 25.86 24.81 -13.91
CA TYR A 218 24.87 23.88 -13.36
C TYR A 218 24.95 22.52 -14.07
N LYS A 219 25.44 21.51 -13.35
CA LYS A 219 25.58 20.13 -13.84
C LYS A 219 24.32 19.28 -13.58
N GLY A 220 23.21 19.89 -13.18
CA GLY A 220 22.05 19.22 -12.60
C GLY A 220 22.13 19.14 -11.07
N LYS A 221 21.03 18.82 -10.39
CA LYS A 221 21.04 18.53 -8.95
C LYS A 221 21.91 17.29 -8.68
N TRP A 222 22.86 17.37 -7.74
CA TRP A 222 23.69 16.21 -7.39
C TRP A 222 22.83 15.03 -6.90
N ILE A 223 22.89 13.90 -7.63
CA ILE A 223 22.29 12.64 -7.21
C ILE A 223 23.40 11.80 -6.58
N HIS A 224 23.21 11.44 -5.32
CA HIS A 224 24.14 10.58 -4.60
C HIS A 224 24.17 9.19 -5.24
N PRO A 225 25.36 8.65 -5.61
CA PRO A 225 25.43 7.34 -6.25
C PRO A 225 24.95 6.23 -5.32
N GLU A 226 24.34 5.22 -5.93
CA GLU A 226 23.88 3.99 -5.30
C GLU A 226 24.83 2.86 -5.70
N ILE A 227 25.33 2.13 -4.70
CA ILE A 227 26.14 0.93 -4.86
C ILE A 227 25.36 -0.30 -4.44
N ASP A 228 25.73 -1.47 -4.97
CA ASP A 228 25.17 -2.74 -4.54
C ASP A 228 25.54 -3.00 -3.07
N ASN A 229 24.57 -3.46 -2.29
CA ASN A 229 24.74 -3.62 -0.85
C ASN A 229 25.52 -4.92 -0.54
N PRO A 230 26.69 -4.88 0.10
CA PRO A 230 27.46 -6.08 0.44
C PRO A 230 26.74 -7.00 1.44
N GLU A 231 25.77 -6.47 2.21
CA GLU A 231 24.94 -7.24 3.15
C GLU A 231 23.72 -7.90 2.46
N TYR A 232 23.42 -7.57 1.19
CA TYR A 232 22.33 -8.23 0.46
C TYR A 232 22.77 -9.62 -0.02
N THR A 233 21.99 -10.63 0.37
CA THR A 233 22.08 -11.99 -0.15
C THR A 233 20.67 -12.42 -0.55
N ALA A 234 20.50 -12.78 -1.83
CA ALA A 234 19.23 -13.30 -2.33
C ALA A 234 18.89 -14.64 -1.66
N ASP A 235 17.62 -14.86 -1.34
CA ASP A 235 17.14 -16.06 -0.67
C ASP A 235 15.95 -16.65 -1.42
N SER A 236 16.20 -17.73 -2.17
CA SER A 236 15.17 -18.42 -2.95
C SER A 236 14.24 -19.31 -2.11
N GLU A 237 14.43 -19.40 -0.79
CA GLU A 237 13.64 -20.24 0.11
C GLU A 237 12.75 -19.43 1.07
N ILE A 238 12.53 -18.13 0.84
CA ILE A 238 11.66 -17.28 1.70
C ILE A 238 10.23 -17.85 1.80
N TYR A 239 9.68 -18.42 0.73
CA TYR A 239 8.35 -19.06 0.73
C TYR A 239 8.27 -20.33 1.60
N LYS A 240 9.41 -20.93 1.97
CA LYS A 240 9.50 -22.31 2.47
C LYS A 240 9.37 -22.34 3.99
N TYR A 241 8.47 -23.20 4.46
CA TYR A 241 8.25 -23.45 5.88
C TYR A 241 8.56 -24.92 6.21
N ASP A 242 9.25 -25.18 7.32
CA ASP A 242 9.64 -26.55 7.74
C ASP A 242 8.42 -27.46 7.94
N SER A 243 7.37 -26.95 8.58
CA SER A 243 6.09 -27.64 8.75
C SER A 243 4.98 -26.67 9.13
N ILE A 244 3.83 -26.78 8.47
CA ILE A 244 2.58 -26.10 8.87
C ILE A 244 1.59 -27.19 9.30
N GLY A 245 1.41 -27.36 10.61
CA GLY A 245 0.58 -28.43 11.18
C GLY A 245 -0.65 -27.97 11.97
N VAL A 246 -0.83 -26.66 12.15
CA VAL A 246 -1.91 -26.08 12.97
C VAL A 246 -2.47 -24.84 12.29
N ILE A 247 -3.80 -24.77 12.17
CA ILE A 247 -4.54 -23.53 11.91
C ILE A 247 -5.11 -23.02 13.24
N GLY A 248 -5.06 -21.71 13.45
CA GLY A 248 -5.54 -21.07 14.68
C GLY A 248 -6.29 -19.77 14.39
N LEU A 249 -7.31 -19.49 15.20
CA LEU A 249 -8.08 -18.25 15.16
C LEU A 249 -7.90 -17.55 16.51
N ASP A 250 -6.95 -16.60 16.58
CA ASP A 250 -6.72 -15.73 17.74
C ASP A 250 -6.95 -14.28 17.32
N LEU A 251 -8.06 -13.70 17.75
CA LEU A 251 -8.59 -12.42 17.28
C LEU A 251 -9.26 -11.66 18.42
N TRP A 252 -9.24 -10.33 18.35
CA TRP A 252 -9.93 -9.46 19.30
C TRP A 252 -11.08 -8.72 18.62
N GLN A 253 -12.31 -8.95 19.08
CA GLN A 253 -13.50 -8.28 18.55
C GLN A 253 -14.20 -7.44 19.62
N VAL A 254 -14.57 -6.21 19.27
CA VAL A 254 -15.43 -5.35 20.11
C VAL A 254 -16.91 -5.69 19.93
N LYS A 255 -17.33 -5.99 18.69
CA LYS A 255 -18.69 -6.42 18.35
C LYS A 255 -18.62 -7.81 17.73
N SER A 256 -19.06 -8.83 18.46
CA SER A 256 -19.23 -10.19 17.94
C SER A 256 -20.27 -10.24 16.81
N GLY A 257 -20.07 -11.12 15.83
CA GLY A 257 -21.02 -11.34 14.71
C GLY A 257 -20.35 -11.88 13.44
N THR A 258 -19.03 -11.69 13.32
CA THR A 258 -18.08 -12.47 12.53
C THR A 258 -18.12 -13.95 12.92
N ILE A 259 -17.86 -14.88 11.98
CA ILE A 259 -18.04 -16.32 12.27
C ILE A 259 -17.07 -17.31 11.56
N PHE A 260 -16.49 -16.98 10.37
CA PHE A 260 -15.60 -17.79 9.49
C PHE A 260 -16.01 -19.23 9.03
N ASP A 261 -16.08 -19.52 7.72
CA ASP A 261 -16.32 -20.86 7.12
C ASP A 261 -15.34 -21.22 5.97
N ASN A 262 -15.49 -22.45 5.48
CA ASN A 262 -14.93 -22.99 4.23
C ASN A 262 -13.40 -22.92 4.16
N PHE A 263 -12.73 -23.20 5.28
CA PHE A 263 -11.29 -23.27 5.33
C PHE A 263 -10.77 -24.35 4.39
N LEU A 264 -9.80 -24.01 3.55
CA LEU A 264 -9.13 -24.91 2.62
C LEU A 264 -7.64 -24.59 2.60
N ILE A 265 -6.80 -25.62 2.70
CA ILE A 265 -5.36 -25.55 2.45
C ILE A 265 -5.03 -26.65 1.43
N THR A 266 -4.50 -26.26 0.28
CA THR A 266 -4.20 -27.12 -0.87
C THR A 266 -2.94 -26.63 -1.58
N ASN A 267 -2.29 -27.50 -2.36
CA ASN A 267 -1.17 -27.13 -3.25
C ASN A 267 -1.62 -26.66 -4.65
N ASP A 268 -2.89 -26.84 -5.01
CA ASP A 268 -3.40 -26.53 -6.35
C ASP A 268 -4.31 -25.29 -6.34
N PRO A 269 -3.92 -24.18 -7.00
CA PRO A 269 -4.73 -22.96 -7.07
C PRO A 269 -6.03 -23.14 -7.88
N ASN A 270 -6.11 -24.10 -8.79
CA ASN A 270 -7.33 -24.38 -9.55
C ASN A 270 -8.38 -25.02 -8.65
N VAL A 271 -7.99 -26.02 -7.85
CA VAL A 271 -8.87 -26.63 -6.85
C VAL A 271 -9.35 -25.61 -5.82
N ALA A 272 -8.49 -24.67 -5.42
CA ALA A 272 -8.90 -23.57 -4.54
C ALA A 272 -9.96 -22.66 -5.17
N GLU A 273 -9.80 -22.32 -6.46
CA GLU A 273 -10.74 -21.48 -7.21
C GLU A 273 -12.08 -22.20 -7.46
N GLU A 274 -12.03 -23.48 -7.85
CA GLU A 274 -13.22 -24.35 -8.01
C GLU A 274 -14.01 -24.46 -6.71
N VAL A 275 -13.35 -24.81 -5.59
CA VAL A 275 -14.02 -24.89 -4.28
C VAL A 275 -14.61 -23.53 -3.87
N GLY A 276 -13.89 -22.42 -4.11
CA GLY A 276 -14.39 -21.07 -3.85
C GLY A 276 -15.63 -20.69 -4.67
N ASN A 277 -15.72 -21.15 -5.92
CA ASN A 277 -16.91 -20.98 -6.75
C ASN A 277 -18.05 -21.89 -6.27
N ASP A 278 -17.73 -23.11 -5.83
CA ASP A 278 -18.71 -24.10 -5.37
C ASP A 278 -19.28 -23.83 -3.98
N THR A 279 -18.57 -23.11 -3.11
CA THR A 279 -19.07 -22.65 -1.80
C THR A 279 -19.58 -21.21 -1.90
N TRP A 280 -18.69 -20.22 -1.73
CA TRP A 280 -19.00 -18.80 -1.67
C TRP A 280 -19.76 -18.30 -2.91
N GLY A 281 -19.40 -18.80 -4.10
CA GLY A 281 -20.06 -18.44 -5.35
C GLY A 281 -21.57 -18.76 -5.34
N LYS A 282 -21.97 -19.88 -4.74
CA LYS A 282 -23.38 -20.27 -4.56
C LYS A 282 -24.05 -19.45 -3.46
N THR A 283 -23.39 -19.33 -2.30
CA THR A 283 -23.84 -18.52 -1.16
C THR A 283 -24.24 -17.11 -1.57
N LYS A 284 -23.37 -16.42 -2.31
CA LYS A 284 -23.53 -15.03 -2.73
C LYS A 284 -24.79 -14.79 -3.57
N VAL A 285 -25.09 -15.72 -4.49
CA VAL A 285 -26.29 -15.62 -5.33
C VAL A 285 -27.55 -15.76 -4.46
N CYS A 286 -27.55 -16.71 -3.52
CA CYS A 286 -28.66 -16.93 -2.61
C CYS A 286 -28.88 -15.76 -1.64
N THR A 287 -27.81 -15.23 -1.02
CA THR A 287 -27.91 -14.07 -0.10
C THR A 287 -28.44 -12.83 -0.81
N PHE A 288 -27.87 -12.48 -1.98
CA PHE A 288 -28.30 -11.30 -2.74
C PHE A 288 -29.78 -11.37 -3.13
N THR A 289 -30.22 -12.53 -3.65
CA THR A 289 -31.61 -12.74 -4.04
C THR A 289 -32.56 -12.61 -2.84
N ARG A 290 -32.21 -13.21 -1.70
CA ARG A 290 -33.03 -13.18 -0.47
C ARG A 290 -33.12 -11.79 0.16
N PHE A 291 -32.04 -11.00 0.08
CA PHE A 291 -32.03 -9.62 0.57
C PHE A 291 -32.99 -8.73 -0.23
N GLN A 292 -33.00 -8.87 -1.56
CA GLN A 292 -33.94 -8.12 -2.43
C GLN A 292 -35.40 -8.51 -2.21
N THR A 293 -35.71 -9.78 -1.89
CA THR A 293 -37.09 -10.22 -1.61
C THR A 293 -37.57 -9.91 -0.17
N SER A 294 -36.74 -9.32 0.67
CA SER A 294 -37.05 -9.01 2.07
C SER A 294 -37.29 -7.52 2.34
N CYS A 295 -37.37 -6.70 1.29
CA CYS A 295 -37.72 -5.26 1.32
C CYS A 295 -39.11 -5.01 0.72
#